data_AF-A0A068Y9L6-F1
#
_entry.id   AF-A0A068Y9L6-F1
#
_cell.length_a   1.000
_cell.length_b   1.000
_cell.length_c   1.000
_cell.angle_alpha   90.00
_cell.angle_beta   90.00
_cell.angle_gamma   90.00
#
_symmetry.space_group_name_H-M   'P 1'
#
loop_
_entity.id
_entity.type
_entity.pdbx_description
1 polymer ?
#
loop_
_entity_poly.entity_id
_entity_poly.type
_entity_poly.pdbx_seq_one_letter_code
_entity_poly.pdbx_strand_id
1 'polypeptide(L)'
;MISAKAPLKCRKFAPYQPPEDVESRLESVARRTFPTFTNLSEAFIFPDRQSKFLKACMQEFHHTIPSSYLHELEDVNAVKEYFLKDVEPEDKLVAMLEEHSRLSNLPPNLVIQVDPIRYNPDDKSFFPTTAFPGRSTIVSGLDTSKKYPSYKASKSRRLWVDAEDLA
;
A
#
# COMPACT_ATOMS: atom_id res chain seq x y z
N MET A 1 -26.25 -10.55 -16.30
CA MET A 1 -24.86 -10.06 -16.39
C MET A 1 -24.33 -9.90 -14.97
N ILE A 2 -23.53 -10.85 -14.50
CA ILE A 2 -22.95 -10.82 -13.15
C ILE A 2 -21.69 -9.96 -13.25
N SER A 3 -21.75 -8.76 -12.66
CA SER A 3 -20.59 -7.86 -12.58
C SER A 3 -19.46 -8.57 -11.83
N ALA A 4 -18.37 -8.85 -12.53
CA ALA A 4 -17.20 -9.50 -11.96
C ALA A 4 -16.61 -8.57 -10.89
N LYS A 5 -16.84 -8.92 -9.62
CA LYS A 5 -16.23 -8.26 -8.47
C LYS A 5 -14.72 -8.41 -8.62
N ALA A 6 -14.02 -7.29 -8.85
CA ALA A 6 -12.57 -7.27 -8.95
C ALA A 6 -11.97 -7.99 -7.72
N PRO A 7 -10.93 -8.83 -7.89
CA PRO A 7 -10.27 -9.46 -6.76
C PRO A 7 -9.84 -8.38 -5.78
N LEU A 8 -10.00 -8.67 -4.48
CA LEU A 8 -9.54 -7.83 -3.37
C LEU A 8 -8.03 -7.65 -3.54
N LYS A 9 -7.63 -6.63 -4.29
CA LYS A 9 -6.27 -6.12 -4.32
C LYS A 9 -5.96 -5.79 -2.87
N CYS A 10 -4.98 -6.48 -2.27
CA CYS A 10 -4.44 -6.09 -0.97
C CYS A 10 -4.25 -4.57 -1.06
N ARG A 11 -4.98 -3.83 -0.21
CA ARG A 11 -5.08 -2.37 -0.32
C ARG A 11 -3.69 -1.83 -0.02
N LYS A 12 -2.88 -1.65 -1.07
CA LYS A 12 -1.71 -0.78 -1.01
C LYS A 12 -2.25 0.56 -0.56
N PHE A 13 -1.77 1.08 0.57
CA PHE A 13 -2.16 2.42 0.98
C PHE A 13 -1.82 3.37 -0.17
N ALA A 14 -2.84 4.06 -0.67
CA ALA A 14 -2.62 5.02 -1.73
C ALA A 14 -1.79 6.18 -1.16
N PRO A 15 -0.76 6.65 -1.89
CA PRO A 15 -0.06 7.85 -1.48
C PRO A 15 -1.07 8.99 -1.37
N TYR A 16 -0.92 9.81 -0.34
CA TYR A 16 -1.79 10.95 -0.08
C TYR A 16 -0.95 12.21 -0.06
N GLN A 17 -1.34 13.17 -0.90
CA GLN A 17 -0.78 14.51 -0.92
C GLN A 17 -1.84 15.46 -0.39
N PRO A 18 -1.56 16.19 0.69
CA PRO A 18 -2.52 17.13 1.27
C PRO A 18 -2.78 18.27 0.26
N PRO A 19 -4.04 18.60 -0.05
CA PRO A 19 -4.34 19.81 -0.83
C PRO A 19 -4.01 21.06 -0.01
N GLU A 20 -3.71 22.18 -0.67
CA GLU A 20 -3.46 23.45 0.04
C GLU A 20 -4.72 23.94 0.79
N ASP A 21 -5.91 23.63 0.25
CA ASP A 21 -7.20 24.03 0.81
C ASP A 21 -7.75 23.08 1.91
N VAL A 22 -6.90 22.28 2.56
CA VAL A 22 -7.37 21.33 3.61
C VAL A 22 -8.19 22.04 4.69
N GLU A 23 -7.71 23.18 5.18
CA GLU A 23 -8.35 23.90 6.29
C GLU A 23 -9.74 24.41 5.90
N SER A 24 -9.85 25.08 4.75
CA SER A 24 -11.13 25.65 4.27
C SER A 24 -12.16 24.57 3.95
N ARG A 25 -11.72 23.44 3.41
CA ARG A 25 -12.61 22.29 3.14
C ARG A 25 -13.06 21.64 4.45
N LEU A 26 -12.17 21.49 5.42
CA LEU A 26 -12.49 20.93 6.73
C LEU A 26 -13.50 21.82 7.48
N GLU A 27 -13.34 23.14 7.44
CA GLU A 27 -14.32 24.10 7.99
C GLU A 27 -15.69 23.95 7.35
N SER A 28 -15.72 23.84 6.02
CA SER A 28 -16.96 23.68 5.26
C SER A 28 -17.68 22.39 5.65
N VAL A 29 -16.95 21.29 5.87
CA VAL A 29 -17.51 20.02 6.34
C VAL A 29 -17.97 20.12 7.80
N ALA A 30 -17.17 20.75 8.67
CA ALA A 30 -17.48 20.90 10.09
C ALA A 30 -18.77 21.72 10.31
N ARG A 31 -18.95 22.83 9.58
CA ARG A 31 -20.17 23.66 9.61
C ARG A 31 -21.42 22.91 9.12
N ARG A 32 -21.26 21.98 8.18
CA ARG A 32 -22.38 21.14 7.68
C ARG A 32 -22.81 20.11 8.72
N THR A 33 -21.88 19.58 9.51
CA THR A 33 -22.16 18.49 10.46
C THR A 33 -22.48 18.98 11.87
N PHE A 34 -21.87 20.08 12.30
CA PHE A 34 -21.99 20.63 13.64
C PHE A 34 -22.56 22.05 13.59
N PRO A 35 -23.82 22.27 14.01
CA PRO A 35 -24.43 23.61 14.01
C PRO A 35 -23.79 24.55 15.05
N THR A 36 -23.11 24.02 16.07
CA THR A 36 -22.44 24.79 17.13
C THR A 36 -20.99 25.16 16.77
N PHE A 37 -20.48 24.71 15.63
CA PHE A 37 -19.09 24.93 15.26
C PHE A 37 -18.87 26.36 14.74
N THR A 38 -18.07 27.15 15.47
CA THR A 38 -17.78 28.54 15.12
C THR A 38 -16.49 28.65 14.30
N ASN A 39 -15.36 28.16 14.82
CA ASN A 39 -14.04 28.28 14.17
C ASN A 39 -13.11 27.10 14.49
N LEU A 40 -12.10 26.88 13.62
CA LEU A 40 -11.03 25.89 13.81
C LEU A 40 -10.04 26.22 14.93
N SER A 41 -10.01 27.47 15.42
CA SER A 41 -9.05 27.91 16.44
C SER A 41 -9.39 27.43 17.87
N GLU A 42 -10.60 26.95 18.11
CA GLU A 42 -11.01 26.42 19.40
C GLU A 42 -10.97 24.89 19.38
N ALA A 43 -10.43 24.29 20.45
CA ALA A 43 -10.43 22.84 20.63
C ALA A 43 -11.88 22.37 20.77
N PHE A 44 -12.43 21.82 19.68
CA PHE A 44 -13.78 21.27 19.64
C PHE A 44 -13.72 19.76 19.77
N ILE A 45 -14.05 19.27 20.97
CA ILE A 45 -14.20 17.84 21.26
C ILE A 45 -15.47 17.35 20.57
N PHE A 46 -15.35 16.27 19.80
CA PHE A 46 -16.51 15.76 19.09
C PHE A 46 -17.59 15.23 20.06
N PRO A 47 -18.86 15.62 19.89
CA PRO A 47 -19.95 14.89 20.51
C PRO A 47 -20.09 13.50 19.84
N ASP A 48 -20.90 12.63 20.44
CA ASP A 48 -21.22 11.22 20.09
C ASP A 48 -21.49 10.92 18.57
N ARG A 49 -21.59 11.95 17.73
CA ARG A 49 -21.79 11.92 16.27
C ARG A 49 -20.51 12.10 15.42
N GLN A 50 -19.32 11.90 15.97
CA GLN A 50 -18.04 11.99 15.23
C GLN A 50 -18.00 11.16 13.93
N SER A 51 -18.68 10.01 13.89
CA SER A 51 -18.65 9.09 12.75
C SER A 51 -19.20 9.68 11.44
N LYS A 52 -20.16 10.61 11.51
CA LYS A 52 -20.72 11.26 10.30
C LYS A 52 -19.73 12.27 9.73
N PHE A 53 -19.07 13.02 10.61
CA PHE A 53 -18.05 13.99 10.23
C PHE A 53 -16.83 13.32 9.60
N LEU A 54 -16.27 12.29 10.26
CA LEU A 54 -15.12 11.55 9.74
C LEU A 54 -15.41 10.91 8.38
N LYS A 55 -16.61 10.33 8.20
CA LYS A 55 -17.03 9.79 6.90
C LYS A 55 -17.11 10.86 5.81
N ALA A 56 -17.63 12.05 6.12
CA ALA A 56 -17.69 13.15 5.17
C ALA A 56 -16.27 13.62 4.78
N CYS A 57 -15.36 13.73 5.76
CA CYS A 57 -13.96 14.06 5.50
C CYS A 57 -13.27 13.03 4.60
N MET A 58 -13.46 11.73 4.87
CA MET A 58 -12.89 10.66 4.05
C MET A 58 -13.40 10.69 2.60
N GLN A 59 -14.64 11.11 2.38
CA GLN A 59 -15.20 11.27 1.03
C GLN A 59 -14.64 12.48 0.30
N GLU A 60 -14.47 13.60 1.01
CA GLU A 60 -13.93 14.85 0.45
C GLU A 60 -12.45 14.70 0.07
N PHE A 61 -11.61 14.16 0.97
CA PHE A 61 -10.17 14.03 0.72
C PHE A 61 -9.80 12.74 -0.04
N HIS A 62 -10.76 11.87 -0.34
CA HIS A 62 -10.54 10.54 -0.91
C HIS A 62 -9.51 9.69 -0.14
N HIS A 63 -9.29 10.02 1.13
CA HIS A 63 -8.31 9.38 1.99
C HIS A 63 -9.02 8.69 3.16
N THR A 64 -8.76 7.38 3.32
CA THR A 64 -9.48 6.54 4.27
C THR A 64 -8.72 6.48 5.59
N ILE A 65 -9.41 6.86 6.68
CA ILE A 65 -8.85 6.75 8.02
C ILE A 65 -8.91 5.28 8.48
N PRO A 66 -7.79 4.67 8.87
CA PRO A 66 -7.74 3.32 9.41
C PRO A 66 -8.32 3.25 10.84
N SER A 67 -8.87 2.09 11.21
CA SER A 67 -9.47 1.89 12.54
C SER A 67 -8.51 2.13 13.70
N SER A 68 -7.21 1.91 13.48
CA SER A 68 -6.19 2.15 14.49
C SER A 68 -6.07 3.62 14.89
N TYR A 69 -6.31 4.57 13.99
CA TYR A 69 -6.19 6.00 14.27
C TYR A 69 -7.49 6.63 14.79
N LEU A 70 -8.62 5.93 14.73
CA LEU A 70 -9.93 6.51 15.10
C LEU A 70 -9.99 6.99 16.56
N HIS A 71 -9.25 6.34 17.46
CA HIS A 71 -9.23 6.71 18.88
C HIS A 71 -8.37 7.96 19.17
N GLU A 72 -7.49 8.35 18.25
CA GLU A 72 -6.63 9.54 18.39
C GLU A 72 -7.35 10.82 17.89
N LEU A 73 -8.43 10.65 17.12
CA LEU A 73 -9.17 11.73 16.46
C LEU A 73 -10.34 12.23 17.32
N GLU A 74 -10.05 12.72 18.51
CA GLU A 74 -11.05 13.24 19.46
C GLU A 74 -11.48 14.69 19.16
N ASP A 75 -10.60 15.44 18.49
CA ASP A 75 -10.75 16.86 18.19
C ASP A 75 -10.68 17.16 16.69
N VAL A 76 -11.29 18.28 16.28
CA VAL A 76 -11.17 18.79 14.90
C VAL A 76 -9.72 19.11 14.54
N ASN A 77 -8.93 19.59 15.49
CA ASN A 77 -7.52 19.88 15.25
C ASN A 77 -6.70 18.59 15.00
N ALA A 78 -6.98 17.50 15.72
CA ALA A 78 -6.34 16.21 15.47
C ALA A 78 -6.67 15.68 14.07
N VAL A 79 -7.91 15.87 13.62
CA VAL A 79 -8.32 15.55 12.24
C VAL A 79 -7.61 16.44 11.22
N LYS A 80 -7.44 17.73 11.52
CA LYS A 80 -6.68 18.66 10.66
C LYS A 80 -5.23 18.20 10.50
N GLU A 81 -4.55 17.91 11.61
CA GLU A 81 -3.17 17.43 11.63
C GLU A 81 -3.03 16.12 10.84
N TYR A 82 -4.00 15.21 10.96
CA TYR A 82 -4.02 13.97 10.19
C TYR A 82 -4.10 14.21 8.68
N PHE A 83 -5.00 15.08 8.20
CA PHE A 83 -5.16 15.35 6.76
C PHE A 83 -4.13 16.32 6.18
N LEU A 84 -3.37 17.03 7.02
CA LEU A 84 -2.21 17.82 6.59
C LEU A 84 -0.95 16.96 6.42
N LYS A 85 -0.91 15.79 7.07
CA LYS A 85 0.23 14.88 6.98
C LYS A 85 0.24 14.18 5.62
N ASP A 86 1.37 14.24 4.95
CA ASP A 86 1.62 13.51 3.71
C ASP A 86 1.83 12.02 3.98
N VAL A 87 1.42 11.20 3.02
CA VAL A 87 1.63 9.74 3.07
C VAL A 87 2.39 9.34 1.81
N GLU A 88 3.65 8.98 2.01
CA GLU A 88 4.48 8.42 0.96
C GLU A 88 3.95 7.05 0.50
N PRO A 89 4.21 6.66 -0.76
CA PRO A 89 3.89 5.33 -1.24
C PRO A 89 4.66 4.27 -0.44
N GLU A 90 4.00 3.13 -0.17
CA GLU A 90 4.62 2.01 0.57
C GLU A 90 5.90 1.49 -0.08
N ASP A 91 5.96 1.52 -1.41
CA ASP A 91 7.07 0.96 -2.18
C ASP A 91 8.13 2.03 -2.43
N LYS A 92 9.10 2.10 -1.52
CA LYS A 92 10.22 3.05 -1.59
C LYS A 92 11.07 2.89 -2.85
N LEU A 93 11.19 1.68 -3.40
CA LEU A 93 11.98 1.47 -4.62
C LEU A 93 11.30 2.13 -5.83
N VAL A 94 9.97 2.04 -5.88
CA VAL A 94 9.17 2.74 -6.89
C VAL A 94 9.25 4.25 -6.68
N ALA A 95 9.14 4.73 -5.45
CA ALA A 95 9.28 6.14 -5.12
C ALA A 95 10.63 6.71 -5.59
N MET A 96 11.73 6.03 -5.25
CA MET A 96 13.08 6.42 -5.67
C MET A 96 13.26 6.41 -7.19
N LEU A 97 12.63 5.46 -7.90
CA LEU A 97 12.66 5.42 -9.36
C LEU A 97 11.91 6.62 -9.97
N GLU A 98 10.75 6.97 -9.44
CA GLU A 98 9.98 8.14 -9.87
C GLU A 98 10.72 9.45 -9.59
N GLU A 99 11.31 9.59 -8.39
CA GLU A 99 12.15 10.72 -8.02
C GLU A 99 13.37 10.85 -8.91
N HIS A 100 14.07 9.74 -9.17
CA HIS A 100 15.21 9.73 -10.08
C HIS A 100 14.81 10.16 -11.48
N SER A 101 13.66 9.71 -11.98
CA SER A 101 13.16 10.11 -13.31
C SER A 101 12.89 11.63 -13.39
N ARG A 102 12.55 12.27 -12.27
CA ARG A 102 12.28 13.72 -12.20
C ARG A 102 13.54 14.55 -11.99
N LEU A 103 14.42 14.12 -11.08
CA LEU A 103 15.54 14.92 -10.57
C LEU A 103 16.91 14.45 -11.05
N SER A 104 16.99 13.28 -11.69
CA SER A 104 18.26 12.67 -12.16
C SER A 104 19.32 12.54 -11.06
N ASN A 105 18.88 12.32 -9.81
CA ASN A 105 19.74 12.33 -8.62
C ASN A 105 20.58 11.06 -8.40
N LEU A 106 20.43 10.04 -9.23
CA LEU A 106 21.07 8.75 -9.00
C LEU A 106 22.49 8.77 -9.61
N PRO A 107 23.51 8.29 -8.90
CA PRO A 107 24.86 8.15 -9.45
C PRO A 107 24.86 7.32 -10.74
N PRO A 108 25.73 7.61 -11.71
CA PRO A 108 25.74 6.93 -13.02
C PRO A 108 26.08 5.43 -12.94
N ASN A 109 26.65 4.98 -11.82
CA ASN A 109 27.00 3.59 -11.54
C ASN A 109 25.93 2.83 -10.74
N LEU A 110 24.76 3.45 -10.48
CA LEU A 110 23.68 2.85 -9.71
C LEU A 110 22.45 2.70 -10.60
N VAL A 111 21.86 1.50 -10.60
CA VAL A 111 20.61 1.20 -11.32
C VAL A 111 19.62 0.60 -10.32
N ILE A 112 18.41 1.17 -10.25
CA ILE A 112 17.34 0.66 -9.38
C ILE A 112 16.60 -0.44 -10.13
N GLN A 113 16.50 -1.61 -9.49
CA GLN A 113 15.73 -2.73 -9.99
C GLN A 113 14.46 -2.91 -9.15
N VAL A 114 13.32 -2.47 -9.69
CA VAL A 114 12.01 -2.59 -9.01
C VAL A 114 11.46 -4.00 -9.10
N ASP A 115 11.55 -4.62 -10.27
CA ASP A 115 11.02 -5.96 -10.48
C ASP A 115 12.01 -7.03 -9.98
N PRO A 116 11.59 -7.94 -9.09
CA PRO A 116 12.46 -8.98 -8.59
C PRO A 116 12.79 -9.98 -9.71
N ILE A 117 14.08 -10.18 -9.97
CA ILE A 117 14.56 -11.25 -10.85
C ILE A 117 14.56 -12.54 -10.04
N ARG A 118 13.85 -13.56 -10.53
CA ARG A 118 13.82 -14.89 -9.92
C ARG A 118 14.67 -15.85 -10.74
N TYR A 119 15.28 -16.81 -10.06
CA TYR A 119 15.98 -17.90 -10.72
C TYR A 119 14.99 -18.71 -11.57
N ASN A 120 15.29 -18.84 -12.86
CA ASN A 120 14.59 -19.70 -13.79
C ASN A 120 15.57 -20.79 -14.26
N PRO A 121 15.29 -22.09 -14.05
CA PRO A 121 16.19 -23.15 -14.49
C PRO A 121 16.37 -23.26 -16.01
N ASP A 122 15.41 -22.74 -16.78
CA ASP A 122 15.46 -22.75 -18.25
C ASP A 122 16.26 -21.56 -18.79
N ASP A 123 16.32 -20.45 -18.06
CA ASP A 123 17.06 -19.24 -18.42
C ASP A 123 18.35 -19.12 -17.60
N LYS A 124 19.49 -19.45 -18.24
CA LYS A 124 20.82 -19.38 -17.64
C LYS A 124 21.53 -18.04 -17.87
N SER A 125 20.85 -17.02 -18.41
CA SER A 125 21.49 -15.75 -18.76
C SER A 125 22.00 -14.99 -17.54
N PHE A 126 21.18 -14.87 -16.48
CA PHE A 126 21.53 -14.09 -15.29
C PHE A 126 22.14 -14.95 -14.18
N PHE A 127 21.49 -16.05 -13.83
CA PHE A 127 21.91 -16.92 -12.74
C PHE A 127 22.11 -18.35 -13.25
N PRO A 128 23.36 -18.78 -13.47
CA PRO A 128 23.63 -20.12 -14.00
C PRO A 128 23.42 -21.23 -12.96
N THR A 129 23.42 -20.89 -11.67
CA THR A 129 23.29 -21.84 -10.56
C THR A 129 22.31 -21.32 -9.51
N THR A 130 21.42 -22.20 -9.04
CA THR A 130 20.50 -21.88 -7.95
C THR A 130 21.22 -21.85 -6.61
N ALA A 131 20.89 -20.87 -5.76
CA ALA A 131 21.35 -20.84 -4.37
C ALA A 131 20.74 -21.95 -3.50
N PHE A 132 19.64 -22.59 -3.95
CA PHE A 132 18.90 -23.60 -3.21
C PHE A 132 18.79 -24.92 -3.99
N PRO A 133 19.86 -25.72 -4.03
CA PRO A 133 19.85 -27.01 -4.73
C PRO A 133 18.84 -27.96 -4.10
N GLY A 134 18.10 -28.69 -4.94
CA GLY A 134 17.14 -29.70 -4.47
C GLY A 134 15.86 -29.16 -3.82
N ARG A 135 15.63 -27.85 -3.82
CA ARG A 135 14.38 -27.24 -3.37
C ARG A 135 13.50 -26.79 -4.53
N SER A 136 12.19 -27.00 -4.36
CA SER A 136 11.17 -26.44 -5.24
C SER A 136 10.94 -24.96 -4.90
N THR A 137 10.70 -24.12 -5.91
CA THR A 137 10.33 -22.71 -5.77
C THR A 137 8.85 -22.55 -6.08
N ILE A 138 8.02 -22.64 -5.04
CA ILE A 138 6.56 -22.57 -5.15
C ILE A 138 6.10 -21.17 -4.80
N VAL A 139 5.31 -20.57 -5.71
CA VAL A 139 4.73 -19.24 -5.54
C VAL A 139 3.32 -19.39 -5.00
N SER A 140 3.11 -19.01 -3.75
CA SER A 140 1.82 -19.18 -3.06
C SER A 140 0.83 -18.04 -3.30
N GLY A 141 1.29 -16.84 -3.63
CA GLY A 141 0.41 -15.68 -3.84
C GLY A 141 -0.39 -15.79 -5.14
N LEU A 142 -1.68 -15.44 -5.11
CA LEU A 142 -2.54 -15.46 -6.30
C LEU A 142 -2.06 -14.48 -7.37
N ASP A 143 -1.69 -13.27 -6.97
CA ASP A 143 -1.22 -12.23 -7.89
C ASP A 143 0.17 -12.55 -8.43
N THR A 144 1.04 -13.07 -7.55
CA THR A 144 2.42 -13.39 -7.89
C THR A 144 2.56 -14.69 -8.68
N SER A 145 1.68 -15.67 -8.49
CA SER A 145 1.68 -16.92 -9.25
C SER A 145 1.28 -16.71 -10.72
N LYS A 146 0.50 -15.68 -11.02
CA LYS A 146 0.21 -15.25 -12.40
C LYS A 146 1.44 -14.65 -13.09
N LYS A 147 2.21 -13.83 -12.38
CA LYS A 147 3.40 -13.15 -12.92
C LYS A 147 4.61 -14.09 -12.99
N TYR A 148 4.75 -14.98 -12.01
CA TYR A 148 5.93 -15.84 -11.87
C TYR A 148 5.52 -17.32 -11.78
N PRO A 149 5.95 -18.16 -12.73
CA PRO A 149 5.68 -19.59 -12.67
C PRO A 149 6.39 -20.23 -11.48
N SER A 150 5.75 -21.25 -10.89
CA SER A 150 6.37 -22.07 -9.85
C SER A 150 7.20 -23.17 -10.51
N TYR A 151 8.36 -23.48 -9.93
CA TYR A 151 9.21 -24.58 -10.39
C TYR A 151 9.35 -25.66 -9.32
N LYS A 152 9.00 -26.90 -9.67
CA LYS A 152 9.22 -28.07 -8.81
C LYS A 152 10.57 -28.72 -9.14
N ALA A 153 11.39 -28.97 -8.11
CA ALA A 153 12.64 -29.70 -8.28
C ALA A 153 12.37 -31.16 -8.69
N SER A 154 13.29 -31.75 -9.47
CA SER A 154 13.19 -33.15 -9.86
C SER A 154 13.30 -34.08 -8.66
N LYS A 155 12.51 -35.16 -8.62
CA LYS A 155 12.49 -36.12 -7.50
C LYS A 155 13.89 -36.63 -7.13
N SER A 156 14.72 -36.91 -8.12
CA SER A 156 16.11 -37.37 -7.95
C SER A 156 17.05 -36.37 -7.26
N ARG A 157 16.71 -35.09 -7.26
CA ARG A 157 17.52 -34.01 -6.69
C ARG A 157 16.93 -33.44 -5.41
N ARG A 158 15.70 -33.82 -5.03
CA ARG A 158 15.07 -33.31 -3.81
C ARG A 158 15.76 -33.89 -2.58
N LEU A 159 16.02 -33.03 -1.61
CA LEU A 159 16.55 -33.43 -0.31
C LEU A 159 15.45 -33.91 0.65
N TRP A 160 14.18 -33.64 0.33
CA TRP A 160 13.01 -33.92 1.15
C TRP A 160 11.99 -34.70 0.32
N VAL A 161 11.38 -35.73 0.92
CA VAL A 161 10.29 -36.49 0.32
C VAL A 161 8.98 -35.77 0.65
N ASP A 162 8.28 -35.28 -0.37
CA ASP A 162 6.97 -34.65 -0.18
C ASP A 162 5.89 -35.74 -0.06
N ALA A 163 4.76 -35.44 0.57
CA ALA A 163 3.65 -36.39 0.71
C ALA A 163 3.11 -36.89 -0.65
N GLU A 164 3.20 -36.04 -1.69
CA GLU A 164 2.87 -36.37 -3.09
C GLU A 164 3.80 -37.45 -3.69
N ASP A 165 4.99 -37.66 -3.13
CA ASP A 165 5.97 -38.61 -3.64
C ASP A 165 5.81 -40.02 -3.04
N LEU A 166 4.95 -40.18 -2.02
CA LEU A 166 4.60 -41.46 -1.38
C LEU A 166 3.30 -42.07 -1.94
N ALA A 167 2.58 -41.35 -2.79
CA ALA A 167 1.38 -41.79 -3.49
C ALA A 167 1.73 -42.31 -4.89
#